data_AF-A0A8S3X1F9-F1
#
_entry.id   AF-A0A8S3X1F9-F1
#
_cell.length_a   1.000
_cell.length_b   1.000
_cell.length_c   1.000
_cell.angle_alpha   90.00
_cell.angle_beta   90.00
_cell.angle_gamma   90.00
#
_symmetry.space_group_name_H-M   'P 1'
#
loop_
_entity.id
_entity.type
_entity.pdbx_description
1 polymer ?
#
loop_
_entity_poly.entity_id
_entity_poly.type
_entity_poly.pdbx_seq_one_letter_code
_entity_poly.pdbx_strand_id
1 'polypeptide(L)'
;MLVYKTPLTKFFVATRTALDRSKNLNVFNKNSEMIFRTFCFILLTQSCVLAMTREQMKNSGKLLKKTCMPKTGVTEDQVGAIDQGKFVEDKNVMCYIACVYTTGQAVKNNKIIHDAMIKQINLMFPTEMKEPAKVAIEKCRGVAKAYKDICEASFWTAKCIYEADPDNFFFP
;
A
#
# COMPACT_ATOMS: atom_id res chain seq x y z
N MET A 1 -5.19 -3.71 23.57
CA MET A 1 -5.48 -2.80 22.43
C MET A 1 -6.80 -3.22 21.83
N LEU A 2 -7.87 -2.51 22.20
CA LEU A 2 -9.25 -2.78 21.79
C LEU A 2 -9.47 -2.18 20.40
N VAL A 3 -9.33 -3.00 19.35
CA VAL A 3 -9.88 -2.63 18.04
C VAL A 3 -11.36 -3.02 18.07
N TYR A 4 -12.22 -2.01 18.03
CA TYR A 4 -13.67 -2.11 18.07
C TYR A 4 -14.20 -3.13 17.04
N LYS A 5 -14.60 -4.31 17.51
CA LYS A 5 -15.59 -5.15 16.83
C LYS A 5 -16.95 -4.51 17.06
N THR A 6 -17.34 -3.54 16.23
CA THR A 6 -18.77 -3.26 16.03
C THR A 6 -19.29 -4.29 15.03
N PRO A 7 -20.13 -5.26 15.45
CA PRO A 7 -20.69 -6.22 14.52
C PRO A 7 -21.59 -5.48 13.54
N LEU A 8 -21.45 -5.78 12.24
CA LEU A 8 -22.25 -5.24 11.12
C LEU A 8 -23.77 -5.22 11.41
N THR A 9 -24.26 -6.10 12.27
CA THR A 9 -25.64 -6.14 12.75
C THR A 9 -26.08 -4.87 13.48
N LYS A 10 -25.22 -4.21 14.27
CA LYS A 10 -25.59 -2.94 14.94
C LYS A 10 -25.71 -1.77 13.96
N PHE A 11 -24.92 -1.77 12.89
CA PHE A 11 -25.01 -0.77 11.83
C PHE A 11 -26.30 -0.95 11.01
N PHE A 12 -26.68 -2.19 10.72
CA PHE A 12 -27.97 -2.54 10.10
C PHE A 12 -29.18 -2.18 10.97
N VAL A 13 -29.10 -2.37 12.29
CA VAL A 13 -30.20 -1.99 13.21
C VAL A 13 -30.35 -0.47 13.29
N ALA A 14 -29.25 0.29 13.42
CA ALA A 14 -29.27 1.75 13.48
C ALA A 14 -29.76 2.40 12.16
N THR A 15 -29.43 1.80 11.01
CA THR A 15 -29.94 2.25 9.71
C THR A 15 -31.42 1.92 9.52
N ARG A 16 -31.93 0.80 10.06
CA ARG A 16 -33.36 0.50 10.08
C ARG A 16 -34.16 1.51 10.89
N THR A 17 -33.71 1.85 12.10
CA THR A 17 -34.39 2.84 12.96
C THR A 17 -34.35 4.25 12.35
N ALA A 18 -33.27 4.63 11.66
CA ALA A 18 -33.19 5.90 10.94
C ALA A 18 -34.15 5.95 9.73
N LEU A 19 -34.29 4.84 9.00
CA LEU A 19 -35.22 4.71 7.87
C LEU A 19 -36.69 4.79 8.30
N ASP A 20 -37.04 4.14 9.42
CA ASP A 20 -38.41 4.17 9.95
C ASP A 20 -38.78 5.53 10.54
N ARG A 21 -37.79 6.28 11.08
CA ARG A 21 -38.02 7.66 11.54
C ARG A 21 -38.21 8.65 10.39
N SER A 22 -37.60 8.39 9.22
CA SER A 22 -37.74 9.21 8.01
C SER A 22 -39.12 9.09 7.34
N LYS A 23 -39.82 7.96 7.48
CA LYS A 23 -41.15 7.76 6.87
C LYS A 23 -42.28 8.54 7.56
N ASN A 24 -42.05 9.04 8.78
CA ASN A 24 -43.07 9.68 9.61
C ASN A 24 -43.09 11.23 9.49
N LEU A 25 -42.17 11.81 8.74
CA LEU A 25 -42.18 13.23 8.38
C LEU A 25 -42.42 13.29 6.87
N ASN A 26 -43.65 13.64 6.47
CA ASN A 26 -44.07 13.86 5.07
C ASN A 26 -43.30 15.04 4.43
N VAL A 27 -41.98 14.91 4.25
CA VAL A 27 -41.07 15.99 3.85
C VAL A 27 -40.21 15.60 2.64
N PHE A 28 -40.57 14.55 1.89
CA PHE A 28 -39.76 14.14 0.74
C PHE A 28 -40.57 14.18 -0.57
N ASN A 29 -40.30 15.24 -1.33
CA ASN A 29 -40.67 15.37 -2.74
C ASN A 29 -40.09 14.19 -3.53
N LYS A 30 -40.86 13.65 -4.49
CA LYS A 30 -40.56 12.46 -5.32
C LYS A 30 -39.19 12.51 -6.02
N ASN A 31 -38.67 13.72 -6.28
CA ASN A 31 -37.34 13.95 -6.86
C ASN A 31 -36.20 13.70 -5.85
N SER A 32 -36.42 13.92 -4.56
CA SER A 32 -35.44 13.72 -3.48
C SER A 32 -35.25 12.24 -3.15
N GLU A 33 -36.33 11.44 -3.20
CA GLU A 33 -36.30 9.98 -3.12
C GLU A 33 -35.48 9.36 -4.26
N MET A 34 -35.59 9.90 -5.49
CA MET A 34 -34.85 9.40 -6.64
C MET A 34 -33.34 9.72 -6.53
N ILE A 35 -32.99 10.90 -6.02
CA ILE A 35 -31.61 11.29 -5.74
C ILE A 35 -31.03 10.42 -4.63
N PHE A 36 -31.77 10.18 -3.54
CA PHE A 36 -31.34 9.32 -2.45
C PHE A 36 -31.16 7.86 -2.89
N ARG A 37 -32.07 7.33 -3.71
CA ARG A 37 -31.96 5.96 -4.27
C ARG A 37 -30.78 5.83 -5.23
N THR A 38 -30.51 6.85 -6.04
CA THR A 38 -29.36 6.86 -6.96
C THR A 38 -28.04 7.00 -6.19
N PHE A 39 -28.00 7.87 -5.17
CA PHE A 39 -26.84 8.04 -4.29
C PHE A 39 -26.56 6.78 -3.47
N CYS A 40 -27.60 6.12 -2.93
CA CYS A 40 -27.48 4.81 -2.30
C CYS A 40 -27.01 3.72 -3.28
N PHE A 41 -27.50 3.71 -4.53
CA PHE A 41 -27.01 2.76 -5.54
C PHE A 41 -25.53 2.98 -5.86
N ILE A 42 -25.07 4.23 -5.96
CA ILE A 42 -23.66 4.58 -6.18
C ILE A 42 -22.78 4.22 -4.97
N LEU A 43 -23.30 4.37 -3.75
CA LEU A 43 -22.61 3.95 -2.52
C LEU A 43 -22.57 2.41 -2.38
N LEU A 44 -23.62 1.70 -2.84
CA LEU A 44 -23.68 0.25 -2.85
C LEU A 44 -22.75 -0.36 -3.91
N THR A 45 -22.58 0.28 -5.07
CA THR A 45 -21.63 -0.20 -6.10
C THR A 45 -20.16 -0.01 -5.69
N GLN A 46 -19.85 0.96 -4.82
CA GLN A 46 -18.52 1.11 -4.20
C GLN A 46 -18.17 -0.01 -3.20
N SER A 47 -19.13 -0.86 -2.83
CA SER A 47 -18.90 -1.96 -1.87
C SER A 47 -18.12 -3.15 -2.45
N CYS A 48 -17.81 -3.13 -3.77
CA CYS A 48 -17.21 -4.26 -4.48
C CYS A 48 -15.84 -3.94 -5.10
N VAL A 49 -14.99 -3.18 -4.40
CA VAL A 49 -13.58 -2.98 -4.82
C VAL A 49 -12.65 -3.25 -3.65
N LEU A 50 -12.33 -4.52 -3.41
CA LEU A 50 -11.44 -4.96 -2.32
C LEU A 50 -10.21 -5.69 -2.84
N ALA A 51 -9.54 -5.11 -3.84
CA ALA A 51 -8.12 -5.29 -4.11
C ALA A 51 -7.67 -4.14 -5.02
N MET A 52 -6.53 -3.50 -4.74
CA MET A 52 -5.94 -2.59 -5.73
C MET A 52 -5.53 -3.40 -6.95
N THR A 53 -5.81 -2.88 -8.14
CA THR A 53 -5.42 -3.55 -9.38
C THR A 53 -3.91 -3.44 -9.58
N ARG A 54 -3.31 -4.39 -10.32
CA ARG A 54 -1.89 -4.33 -10.68
C ARG A 54 -1.50 -3.01 -11.36
N GLU A 55 -2.41 -2.44 -12.14
CA GLU A 55 -2.21 -1.15 -12.81
C GLU A 55 -2.14 0.02 -11.81
N GLN A 56 -2.94 -0.01 -10.74
CA GLN A 56 -2.86 1.00 -9.67
C GLN A 56 -1.51 0.95 -8.95
N MET A 57 -1.00 -0.25 -8.64
CA MET A 57 0.33 -0.40 -8.05
C MET A 57 1.44 0.16 -8.96
N LYS A 58 1.41 -0.17 -10.25
CA LYS A 58 2.39 0.34 -11.23
C LYS A 58 2.37 1.87 -11.31
N ASN A 59 1.18 2.47 -11.28
CA ASN A 59 1.04 3.93 -11.33
C ASN A 59 1.58 4.60 -10.05
N SER A 60 1.35 4.01 -8.88
CA SER A 60 1.99 4.47 -7.64
C SER A 60 3.51 4.31 -7.69
N GLY A 61 4.01 3.23 -8.28
CA GLY A 61 5.45 3.03 -8.49
C GLY A 61 6.08 4.13 -9.34
N LYS A 62 5.46 4.48 -10.47
CA LYS A 62 5.91 5.59 -11.33
C LYS A 62 6.05 6.93 -10.58
N LEU A 63 5.18 7.21 -9.62
CA LEU A 63 5.27 8.43 -8.80
C LEU A 63 6.51 8.40 -7.88
N LEU A 64 6.76 7.27 -7.22
CA LEU A 64 7.94 7.08 -6.36
C LEU A 64 9.22 7.23 -7.17
N LYS A 65 9.28 6.59 -8.34
CA LYS A 65 10.40 6.70 -9.28
C LYS A 65 10.68 8.15 -9.68
N LYS A 66 9.66 8.87 -10.16
CA LYS A 66 9.76 10.30 -10.52
C LYS A 66 10.20 11.19 -9.35
N THR A 67 9.86 10.80 -8.13
CA THR A 67 10.23 11.54 -6.92
C THR A 67 11.68 11.28 -6.51
N CYS A 68 12.17 10.05 -6.67
CA CYS A 68 13.44 9.61 -6.10
C CYS A 68 14.63 9.66 -7.07
N MET A 69 14.41 9.46 -8.36
CA MET A 69 15.46 9.61 -9.37
C MET A 69 16.16 10.99 -9.32
N PRO A 70 15.45 12.13 -9.39
CA PRO A 70 16.11 13.44 -9.37
C PRO A 70 16.81 13.75 -8.04
N LYS A 71 16.35 13.16 -6.92
CA LYS A 71 16.97 13.35 -5.60
C LYS A 71 18.29 12.63 -5.43
N THR A 72 18.51 11.60 -6.23
CA THR A 72 19.67 10.70 -6.11
C THR A 72 20.59 10.76 -7.31
N GLY A 73 20.14 11.38 -8.41
CA GLY A 73 20.93 11.51 -9.64
C GLY A 73 21.05 10.22 -10.44
N VAL A 74 20.28 9.19 -10.09
CA VAL A 74 20.27 7.92 -10.84
C VAL A 74 19.49 8.05 -12.14
N THR A 75 19.86 7.23 -13.11
CA THR A 75 19.21 7.13 -14.41
C THR A 75 18.28 5.92 -14.48
N GLU A 76 17.39 5.89 -15.49
CA GLU A 76 16.39 4.83 -15.66
C GLU A 76 17.02 3.44 -15.84
N ASP A 77 18.16 3.37 -16.53
CA ASP A 77 18.92 2.15 -16.76
C ASP A 77 19.55 1.57 -15.49
N GLN A 78 19.88 2.42 -14.50
CA GLN A 78 20.48 1.98 -13.24
C GLN A 78 19.44 1.36 -12.29
N VAL A 79 18.18 1.82 -12.33
CA VAL A 79 17.17 1.46 -11.33
C VAL A 79 15.92 0.80 -11.89
N GLY A 80 15.69 0.87 -13.21
CA GLY A 80 14.46 0.41 -13.86
C GLY A 80 14.29 -1.11 -13.96
N ALA A 81 15.29 -1.88 -13.54
CA ALA A 81 15.22 -3.34 -13.53
C ALA A 81 15.48 -3.93 -12.13
N ILE A 82 15.33 -3.13 -11.07
CA ILE A 82 15.44 -3.61 -9.68
C ILE A 82 14.35 -4.65 -9.39
N ASP A 83 13.13 -4.46 -9.90
CA ASP A 83 12.03 -5.43 -9.80
C ASP A 83 12.31 -6.76 -10.51
N GLN A 84 13.28 -6.77 -11.43
CA GLN A 84 13.77 -7.95 -12.14
C GLN A 84 15.04 -8.55 -11.53
N GLY A 85 15.48 -8.07 -10.37
CA GLY A 85 16.68 -8.57 -9.69
C GLY A 85 18.00 -7.95 -10.13
N LYS A 86 17.97 -6.90 -10.96
CA LYS A 86 19.20 -6.19 -11.35
C LYS A 86 19.53 -5.12 -10.33
N PHE A 87 20.28 -5.52 -9.31
CA PHE A 87 20.77 -4.64 -8.26
C PHE A 87 22.18 -4.15 -8.59
N VAL A 88 22.32 -2.88 -9.00
CA VAL A 88 23.62 -2.24 -9.22
C VAL A 88 24.18 -1.76 -7.88
N GLU A 89 25.36 -2.24 -7.52
CA GLU A 89 26.07 -1.88 -6.27
C GLU A 89 26.75 -0.50 -6.38
N ASP A 90 25.93 0.52 -6.64
CA ASP A 90 26.33 1.92 -6.70
C ASP A 90 25.66 2.72 -5.57
N LYS A 91 26.36 3.71 -5.00
CA LYS A 91 25.86 4.45 -3.83
C LYS A 91 24.57 5.22 -4.14
N ASN A 92 24.43 5.79 -5.34
CA ASN A 92 23.22 6.53 -5.71
C ASN A 92 22.05 5.56 -5.90
N VAL A 93 22.28 4.37 -6.44
CA VAL A 93 21.27 3.30 -6.56
C VAL A 93 20.81 2.82 -5.18
N MET A 94 21.75 2.61 -4.24
CA MET A 94 21.41 2.27 -2.86
C MET A 94 20.53 3.36 -2.22
N CYS A 95 20.89 4.63 -2.43
CA CYS A 95 20.13 5.75 -1.88
C CYS A 95 18.80 5.98 -2.61
N TYR A 96 18.67 5.58 -3.88
CA TYR A 96 17.39 5.54 -4.57
C TYR A 96 16.43 4.59 -3.86
N ILE A 97 16.90 3.39 -3.50
CA ILE A 97 16.08 2.42 -2.77
C ILE A 97 15.66 2.97 -1.40
N ALA A 98 16.58 3.59 -0.67
CA ALA A 98 16.26 4.27 0.59
C ALA A 98 15.26 5.43 0.42
N CYS A 99 15.35 6.20 -0.67
CA CYS A 99 14.39 7.26 -0.98
C CYS A 99 12.99 6.68 -1.22
N VAL A 100 12.89 5.57 -1.98
CA VAL A 100 11.63 4.89 -2.24
C VAL A 100 11.02 4.37 -0.94
N TYR A 101 11.81 3.72 -0.09
CA TYR A 101 11.36 3.26 1.22
C TYR A 101 10.97 4.40 2.15
N THR A 102 11.67 5.52 2.13
CA THR A 102 11.32 6.70 2.93
C THR A 102 10.00 7.30 2.46
N THR A 103 9.85 7.47 1.15
CA THR A 103 8.63 8.02 0.55
C THR A 103 7.43 7.08 0.74
N GLY A 104 7.66 5.76 0.67
CA GLY A 104 6.70 4.71 1.01
C GLY A 104 6.48 4.50 2.51
N GLN A 105 7.08 5.33 3.37
CA GLN A 105 6.96 5.29 4.84
C GLN A 105 7.49 4.02 5.51
N ALA A 106 8.28 3.23 4.79
CA ALA A 106 8.99 2.06 5.28
C ALA A 106 10.27 2.42 6.05
N VAL A 107 10.83 3.62 5.84
CA VAL A 107 11.94 4.17 6.61
C VAL A 107 11.47 5.36 7.46
N LYS A 108 11.80 5.35 8.75
CA LYS A 108 11.57 6.45 9.69
C LYS A 108 12.77 6.58 10.62
N ASN A 109 13.19 7.81 10.92
CA ASN A 109 14.33 8.10 11.80
C ASN A 109 15.58 7.26 11.45
N ASN A 110 15.90 7.19 10.16
CA ASN A 110 17.04 6.43 9.63
C ASN A 110 17.01 4.92 9.94
N LYS A 111 15.81 4.34 10.13
CA LYS A 111 15.60 2.92 10.41
C LYS A 111 14.50 2.35 9.54
N ILE A 112 14.71 1.12 9.08
CA ILE A 112 13.70 0.36 8.36
C ILE A 112 12.66 -0.19 9.34
N ILE A 113 11.39 0.10 9.08
CA ILE A 113 10.24 -0.33 9.86
C ILE A 113 9.50 -1.41 9.05
N HIS A 114 9.90 -2.67 9.20
CA HIS A 114 9.30 -3.80 8.48
C HIS A 114 7.79 -3.91 8.66
N ASP A 115 7.27 -3.60 9.86
CA ASP A 115 5.82 -3.56 10.11
C ASP A 115 5.10 -2.50 9.25
N ALA A 116 5.78 -1.39 8.93
CA ALA A 116 5.24 -0.38 8.03
C ALA A 116 5.22 -0.89 6.58
N MET A 117 6.24 -1.63 6.14
CA MET A 117 6.23 -2.29 4.83
C MET A 117 5.06 -3.28 4.72
N ILE A 118 4.84 -4.11 5.73
CA ILE A 118 3.72 -5.06 5.78
C ILE A 118 2.37 -4.34 5.74
N LYS A 119 2.24 -3.20 6.42
CA LYS A 119 1.03 -2.37 6.34
C LYS A 119 0.81 -1.84 4.92
N GLN A 120 1.85 -1.39 4.23
CA GLN A 120 1.74 -0.95 2.83
C GLN A 120 1.33 -2.10 1.91
N ILE A 121 1.88 -3.31 2.09
CA ILE A 121 1.45 -4.50 1.33
C ILE A 121 -0.03 -4.78 1.54
N ASN A 122 -0.51 -4.75 2.79
CA ASN A 122 -1.92 -5.01 3.08
C ASN A 122 -2.86 -4.01 2.40
N LEU A 123 -2.43 -2.75 2.27
CA LEU A 123 -3.20 -1.69 1.63
C LEU A 123 -3.11 -1.74 0.11
N MET A 124 -1.91 -2.03 -0.43
CA MET A 124 -1.62 -1.78 -1.84
C MET A 124 -1.54 -3.02 -2.73
N PHE A 125 -1.19 -4.17 -2.18
CA PHE A 125 -0.93 -5.34 -3.02
C PHE A 125 -2.25 -6.07 -3.38
N PRO A 126 -2.33 -6.71 -4.56
CA PRO A 126 -3.35 -7.68 -4.89
C PRO A 126 -3.37 -8.82 -3.87
N THR A 127 -4.55 -9.39 -3.63
CA THR A 127 -4.77 -10.40 -2.59
C THR A 127 -3.81 -11.59 -2.72
N GLU A 128 -3.53 -12.04 -3.94
CA GLU A 128 -2.65 -13.16 -4.24
C GLU A 128 -1.17 -12.90 -3.92
N MET A 129 -0.73 -11.63 -3.92
CA MET A 129 0.67 -11.26 -3.64
C MET A 129 0.92 -10.90 -2.17
N LYS A 130 -0.15 -10.63 -1.39
CA LYS A 130 0.00 -10.10 -0.03
C LYS A 130 0.78 -11.03 0.89
N GLU A 131 0.38 -12.30 0.95
CA GLU A 131 0.98 -13.23 1.90
C GLU A 131 2.41 -13.63 1.52
N PRO A 132 2.70 -14.00 0.25
CA PRO A 132 4.07 -14.26 -0.18
C PRO A 132 5.02 -13.09 0.09
N ALA A 133 4.61 -11.87 -0.25
CA ALA A 133 5.41 -10.67 -0.02
C ALA A 133 5.69 -10.39 1.47
N LYS A 134 4.73 -10.66 2.37
CA LYS A 134 4.96 -10.56 3.82
C LYS A 134 5.97 -11.59 4.29
N VAL A 135 5.85 -12.84 3.85
CA VAL A 135 6.79 -13.91 4.22
C VAL A 135 8.22 -13.55 3.80
N ALA A 136 8.39 -12.97 2.62
CA ALA A 136 9.69 -12.48 2.16
C ALA A 136 10.26 -11.37 3.08
N ILE A 137 9.44 -10.39 3.47
CA ILE A 137 9.85 -9.34 4.41
C ILE A 137 10.24 -9.91 5.78
N GLU A 138 9.45 -10.87 6.30
CA GLU A 138 9.72 -11.50 7.59
C GLU A 138 11.08 -12.20 7.61
N LYS A 139 11.43 -12.92 6.52
CA LYS A 139 12.75 -13.56 6.36
C LYS A 139 13.90 -12.56 6.42
N CYS A 140 13.68 -11.31 5.99
CA CYS A 140 14.72 -10.31 5.83
C CYS A 140 14.85 -9.30 6.99
N ARG A 141 14.07 -9.43 8.07
CA ARG A 141 14.08 -8.48 9.22
C ARG A 141 15.45 -8.21 9.83
N GLY A 142 16.37 -9.18 9.76
CA GLY A 142 17.70 -9.09 10.33
C GLY A 142 18.69 -8.28 9.49
N VAL A 143 18.47 -8.17 8.17
CA VAL A 143 19.48 -7.69 7.21
C VAL A 143 19.92 -6.25 7.52
N ALA A 144 18.96 -5.36 7.77
CA ALA A 144 19.23 -3.96 8.04
C ALA A 144 20.16 -3.71 9.24
N LYS A 145 20.27 -4.66 10.19
CA LYS A 145 21.09 -4.49 11.41
C LYS A 145 22.59 -4.54 11.14
N ALA A 146 23.01 -5.11 10.02
CA ALA A 146 24.42 -5.21 9.65
C ALA A 146 24.99 -3.88 9.11
N TYR A 147 24.13 -2.91 8.76
CA TYR A 147 24.51 -1.70 8.06
C TYR A 147 24.16 -0.46 8.88
N LYS A 148 25.12 0.47 9.01
CA LYS A 148 24.90 1.76 9.68
C LYS A 148 24.27 2.79 8.74
N ASP A 149 24.63 2.73 7.46
CA ASP A 149 24.12 3.61 6.43
C ASP A 149 22.74 3.13 5.95
N ILE A 150 21.78 4.05 5.87
CA ILE A 150 20.40 3.71 5.50
C ILE A 150 20.26 3.31 4.03
N CYS A 151 21.14 3.82 3.15
CA CYS A 151 21.13 3.44 1.74
C CYS A 151 21.58 1.99 1.59
N GLU A 152 22.69 1.61 2.23
CA GLU A 152 23.16 0.21 2.27
C GLU A 152 22.12 -0.71 2.92
N ALA A 153 21.61 -0.33 4.09
CA ALA A 153 20.58 -1.12 4.78
C ALA A 153 19.35 -1.35 3.90
N SER A 154 18.89 -0.33 3.17
CA SER A 154 17.74 -0.42 2.28
C SER A 154 18.02 -1.29 1.06
N PHE A 155 19.20 -1.12 0.45
CA PHE A 155 19.63 -1.92 -0.70
C PHE A 155 19.69 -3.42 -0.36
N TRP A 156 20.40 -3.79 0.69
CA TRP A 156 20.55 -5.20 1.07
C TRP A 156 19.23 -5.80 1.56
N THR A 157 18.38 -5.01 2.22
CA THR A 157 17.04 -5.46 2.58
C THR A 157 16.19 -5.73 1.33
N ALA A 158 16.19 -4.83 0.33
CA ALA A 158 15.46 -5.02 -0.92
C ALA A 158 15.95 -6.25 -1.70
N LYS A 159 17.28 -6.42 -1.80
CA LYS A 159 17.90 -7.58 -2.45
C LYS A 159 17.54 -8.89 -1.76
N CYS A 160 17.57 -8.94 -0.42
CA CYS A 160 17.10 -10.10 0.34
C CYS A 160 15.62 -10.42 0.06
N ILE A 161 14.75 -9.41 0.02
CA ILE A 161 13.32 -9.63 -0.22
C ILE A 161 13.09 -10.16 -1.64
N TYR A 162 13.82 -9.65 -2.63
CA TYR A 162 13.82 -10.19 -3.98
C TYR A 162 14.28 -11.66 -3.99
N GLU A 163 15.44 -11.97 -3.41
CA GLU A 163 15.99 -13.33 -3.37
C GLU A 163 15.08 -14.33 -2.63
N ALA A 164 14.31 -13.85 -1.64
CA ALA A 164 13.38 -14.68 -0.89
C ALA A 164 12.12 -15.09 -1.67
N ASP A 165 11.68 -14.25 -2.63
CA ASP A 165 10.51 -14.50 -3.50
C ASP A 165 10.53 -13.59 -4.75
N PRO A 166 11.30 -13.95 -5.79
CA PRO A 166 11.43 -13.12 -7.00
C PRO A 166 10.11 -12.91 -7.74
N ASP A 167 9.22 -13.91 -7.73
CA ASP A 167 7.97 -13.91 -8.50
C ASP A 167 6.93 -12.93 -7.93
N ASN A 168 6.98 -12.67 -6.61
CA ASN A 168 6.08 -11.73 -5.93
C ASN A 168 6.78 -10.43 -5.53
N PHE A 169 8.04 -10.24 -5.90
CA PHE A 169 8.76 -9.01 -5.66
C PHE A 169 8.23 -7.87 -6.54
N PHE A 170 8.09 -6.70 -5.94
CA PHE A 170 7.70 -5.49 -6.65
C PHE A 170 8.54 -4.32 -6.14
N PHE A 171 9.14 -3.59 -7.08
CA PHE A 171 9.89 -2.38 -6.77
C PHE A 171 9.59 -1.25 -7.78
N PRO A 172 9.31 -0.02 -7.32
CA PRO A 172 9.08 1.17 -8.14
C PRO A 172 10.23 1.67 -9.03
#